data_AF-A0A7S3KBB1-F1
#
_entry.id   AF-A0A7S3KBB1-F1
#
_cell.length_a   1.000
_cell.length_b   1.000
_cell.length_c   1.000
_cell.angle_alpha   90.00
_cell.angle_beta   90.00
_cell.angle_gamma   90.00
#
_symmetry.space_group_name_H-M   'P 1'
#
loop_
_entity.id
_entity.type
_entity.pdbx_description
1 polymer ?
#
loop_
_entity_poly.entity_id
_entity_poly.type
_entity_poly.pdbx_seq_one_letter_code
_entity_poly.pdbx_strand_id
1 'polypeptide(L)'
;MGISAVFRMSMVLALFHLSLAIILAISKTFDTEAGSVLNDGCWSFHFIAIAVLFIASFWITTDIIIVYAYISRFVSMIFLIFQGICILSLAYKFNEFLVEFYNESGSTTSLILLISFTAGIYLFDFVLLWLLYKWFGGCFFNVFLLVLFIAVAIIFTTLTALRTRENASILTNGIVLSYILYLTWAALASDPDEKC
;
A
#
# COMPACT_ATOMS: atom_id res chain seq x y z
N MET A 1 17.83 -15.57 11.72
CA MET A 1 18.81 -14.51 11.38
C MET A 1 18.28 -13.50 10.37
N GLY A 2 17.53 -13.91 9.33
CA GLY A 2 16.99 -13.00 8.32
C GLY A 2 16.08 -11.88 8.85
N ILE A 3 15.09 -12.21 9.70
CA ILE A 3 14.12 -11.21 10.21
C ILE A 3 14.79 -10.06 10.97
N SER A 4 15.82 -10.35 11.78
CA SER A 4 16.58 -9.32 12.50
C SER A 4 17.33 -8.38 11.56
N ALA A 5 17.88 -8.89 10.44
CA ALA A 5 18.55 -8.05 9.45
C ALA A 5 17.58 -7.09 8.75
N VAL A 6 16.35 -7.53 8.47
CA VAL A 6 15.29 -6.68 7.88
C VAL A 6 14.92 -5.53 8.83
N PHE A 7 14.73 -5.81 10.12
CA PHE A 7 14.46 -4.76 11.10
C PHE A 7 15.62 -3.77 11.26
N ARG A 8 16.87 -4.24 11.22
CA ARG A 8 18.05 -3.37 11.24
C ARG A 8 18.09 -2.45 10.02
N MET A 9 17.85 -2.99 8.82
CA MET A 9 17.75 -2.18 7.61
C MET A 9 16.65 -1.13 7.69
N SER A 10 15.44 -1.56 8.09
CA SER A 10 14.29 -0.66 8.25
C SER A 10 14.59 0.47 9.24
N MET A 11 15.21 0.16 10.39
CA MET A 11 15.59 1.14 11.39
C MET A 11 16.62 2.13 10.85
N VAL A 12 17.63 1.66 10.12
CA VAL A 12 18.65 2.54 9.50
C VAL A 12 18.02 3.50 8.51
N LEU A 13 17.15 3.01 7.63
CA LEU A 13 16.40 3.83 6.69
C LEU A 13 15.53 4.87 7.41
N ALA A 14 14.82 4.45 8.46
CA ALA A 14 13.98 5.33 9.25
C ALA A 14 14.78 6.44 9.95
N LEU A 15 15.90 6.08 10.61
CA LEU A 15 16.77 7.05 11.30
C LEU A 15 17.42 8.01 10.31
N PHE A 16 17.89 7.50 9.18
CA PHE A 16 18.51 8.32 8.15
C PHE A 16 17.52 9.35 7.57
N HIS A 17 16.34 8.92 7.11
CA HIS A 17 15.34 9.85 6.58
C HIS A 17 14.75 10.77 7.65
N LEU A 18 14.57 10.30 8.89
CA LEU A 18 14.16 11.16 10.00
C LEU A 18 15.21 12.25 10.28
N SER A 19 16.50 11.88 10.31
CA SER A 19 17.58 12.85 10.52
C SER A 19 17.64 13.89 9.41
N LEU A 20 17.47 13.46 8.15
CA LEU A 20 17.40 14.36 7.01
C LEU A 20 16.19 15.30 7.10
N ALA A 21 15.01 14.76 7.44
CA ALA A 21 13.80 15.57 7.65
C ALA A 21 13.98 16.61 8.78
N ILE A 22 14.61 16.24 9.90
CA ILE A 22 14.90 17.15 11.01
C ILE A 22 15.89 18.23 10.58
N ILE A 23 16.96 17.87 9.87
CA ILE A 23 17.96 18.84 9.37
C ILE A 23 17.28 19.86 8.46
N LEU A 24 16.48 19.40 7.49
CA LEU A 24 15.74 20.28 6.56
C LEU A 24 14.72 21.17 7.27
N ALA A 25 14.06 20.66 8.31
CA ALA A 25 13.11 21.41 9.12
C ALA A 25 13.79 22.51 9.96
N ILE A 26 14.91 22.19 10.63
CA ILE A 26 15.66 23.15 11.45
C ILE A 26 16.26 24.25 10.58
N SER A 27 16.81 23.88 9.43
CA SER A 27 17.40 24.84 8.50
C SER A 27 16.35 25.65 7.72
N LYS A 28 15.04 25.38 7.91
CA LYS A 28 13.94 25.98 7.13
C LYS A 28 14.18 25.93 5.62
N THR A 29 14.92 24.93 5.18
CA THR A 29 15.47 24.82 3.82
C THR A 29 14.57 23.93 2.96
N PHE A 30 13.43 23.46 3.50
CA PHE A 30 12.50 22.52 2.85
C PHE A 30 12.08 22.95 1.43
N ASP A 31 11.80 24.24 1.24
CA ASP A 31 11.37 24.80 -0.06
C ASP A 31 12.49 25.56 -0.80
N THR A 32 13.75 25.36 -0.41
CA THR A 32 14.89 26.03 -1.06
C THR A 32 15.66 25.08 -1.96
N GLU A 33 16.37 25.64 -2.96
CA GLU A 33 17.21 24.88 -3.89
C GLU A 33 18.28 24.04 -3.18
N ALA A 34 18.81 24.53 -2.06
CA ALA A 34 19.75 23.75 -1.25
C ALA A 34 19.11 22.51 -0.60
N GLY A 35 17.83 22.59 -0.25
CA GLY A 35 17.08 21.50 0.38
C GLY A 35 16.69 20.43 -0.64
N SER A 36 16.29 20.84 -1.84
CA SER A 36 16.04 19.91 -2.95
C SER A 36 17.32 19.22 -3.41
N VAL A 37 18.47 19.90 -3.44
CA VAL A 37 19.75 19.25 -3.75
C VAL A 37 20.14 18.23 -2.67
N LEU A 38 19.89 18.54 -1.39
CA LEU A 38 20.17 17.62 -0.29
C LEU A 38 19.24 16.40 -0.27
N ASN A 39 17.95 16.56 -0.59
CA ASN A 39 17.00 15.44 -0.57
C ASN A 39 17.01 14.63 -1.89
N ASP A 40 17.05 15.32 -3.04
CA ASP A 40 16.86 14.72 -4.36
C ASP A 40 18.16 14.59 -5.17
N GLY A 41 19.14 15.47 -4.92
CA GLY A 41 20.34 15.58 -5.76
C GLY A 41 21.51 14.67 -5.38
N CYS A 42 21.73 14.39 -4.09
CA CYS A 42 22.93 13.68 -3.61
C CYS A 42 22.76 12.16 -3.46
N TRP A 43 22.11 11.47 -4.40
CA TRP A 43 21.71 10.06 -4.24
C TRP A 43 22.86 9.08 -3.93
N SER A 44 24.02 9.28 -4.55
CA SER A 44 25.22 8.47 -4.28
C SER A 44 25.69 8.57 -2.82
N PHE A 45 25.64 9.77 -2.24
CA PHE A 45 25.96 9.98 -0.82
C PHE A 45 24.95 9.27 0.09
N HIS A 46 23.66 9.30 -0.25
CA HIS A 46 22.62 8.63 0.53
C HIS A 46 22.89 7.13 0.63
N PHE A 47 23.25 6.48 -0.48
CA PHE A 47 23.57 5.07 -0.45
C PHE A 47 24.79 4.73 0.38
N ILE A 48 25.87 5.50 0.24
CA ILE A 48 27.08 5.28 1.02
C ILE A 48 26.77 5.48 2.50
N ALA A 49 26.03 6.53 2.86
CA ALA A 49 25.61 6.79 4.24
C ALA A 49 24.75 5.66 4.81
N ILE A 50 23.73 5.19 4.07
CA ILE A 50 22.88 4.07 4.47
C ILE A 50 23.69 2.79 4.62
N ALA A 51 24.61 2.50 3.70
CA ALA A 51 25.46 1.30 3.77
C ALA A 51 26.37 1.32 5.00
N VAL A 52 26.99 2.46 5.31
CA VAL A 52 27.81 2.64 6.51
C VAL A 52 26.98 2.50 7.78
N LEU A 53 25.81 3.15 7.84
CA LEU A 53 24.89 3.04 8.98
C LEU A 53 24.35 1.62 9.16
N PHE A 54 24.14 0.89 8.06
CA PHE A 54 23.74 -0.52 8.11
C PHE A 54 24.82 -1.41 8.69
N ILE A 55 26.07 -1.25 8.25
CA ILE A 55 27.22 -1.95 8.84
C ILE A 55 27.33 -1.60 10.33
N ALA A 56 27.22 -0.32 10.68
CA ALA A 56 27.23 0.14 12.07
C ALA A 56 26.08 -0.44 12.91
N SER A 57 24.92 -0.71 12.30
CA SER A 57 23.77 -1.28 12.99
C SER A 57 24.06 -2.67 13.57
N PHE A 58 25.03 -3.43 13.06
CA PHE A 58 25.38 -4.73 13.64
C PHE A 58 25.96 -4.66 15.06
N TRP A 59 26.50 -3.51 15.46
CA TRP A 59 26.95 -3.28 16.85
C TRP A 59 25.80 -2.97 17.83
N ILE A 60 24.58 -2.75 17.33
CA ILE A 60 23.40 -2.45 18.16
C ILE A 60 22.84 -3.75 18.79
N THR A 61 22.53 -3.70 20.09
CA THR A 61 21.97 -4.83 20.85
C THR A 61 20.60 -5.25 20.34
N THR A 62 20.28 -6.53 20.48
CA THR A 62 19.00 -7.10 20.04
C THR A 62 17.80 -6.46 20.74
N ASP A 63 17.95 -6.02 22.00
CA ASP A 63 16.85 -5.42 22.78
C ASP A 63 16.32 -4.12 22.13
N ILE A 64 17.21 -3.28 21.59
CA ILE A 64 16.82 -2.04 20.91
C ILE A 64 16.02 -2.36 19.63
N ILE A 65 16.39 -3.43 18.92
CA ILE A 65 15.69 -3.87 17.70
C ILE A 65 14.27 -4.36 18.03
N ILE A 66 14.08 -5.03 19.17
CA ILE A 66 12.75 -5.46 19.62
C ILE A 66 11.88 -4.24 19.96
N VAL A 67 12.42 -3.25 20.67
CA VAL A 67 11.70 -2.00 20.97
C VAL A 67 11.30 -1.28 19.68
N TYR A 68 12.23 -1.18 18.72
CA TYR A 68 11.94 -0.62 17.39
C TYR A 68 10.83 -1.39 16.66
N ALA A 69 10.82 -2.73 16.73
CA ALA A 69 9.78 -3.54 16.12
C ALA A 69 8.39 -3.20 16.69
N TYR A 70 8.24 -3.02 18.01
CA TYR A 70 6.98 -2.59 18.60
C TYR A 70 6.53 -1.20 18.14
N ILE A 71 7.45 -0.23 18.07
CA ILE A 71 7.15 1.12 17.57
C ILE A 71 6.72 1.05 16.09
N SER A 72 7.47 0.31 15.27
CA SER A 72 7.20 0.14 13.84
C SER A 72 5.84 -0.49 13.56
N ARG A 73 5.37 -1.40 14.43
CA ARG A 73 4.03 -2.00 14.33
C ARG A 73 2.93 -0.95 14.44
N PHE A 74 3.07 0.01 15.35
CA PHE A 74 2.10 1.10 15.49
C PHE A 74 2.18 2.09 14.32
N VAL A 75 3.39 2.49 13.93
CA VAL A 75 3.60 3.38 12.78
C VAL A 75 3.06 2.78 11.48
N SER A 76 3.19 1.46 11.30
CA SER A 76 2.66 0.74 10.14
C SER A 76 1.15 0.90 9.99
N MET A 77 0.38 0.95 11.09
CA MET A 77 -1.07 1.17 11.00
C MET A 77 -1.41 2.51 10.34
N ILE A 78 -0.69 3.57 10.69
CA ILE A 78 -0.86 4.89 10.09
C ILE A 78 -0.43 4.86 8.61
N PHE A 79 0.69 4.18 8.32
CA PHE A 79 1.20 4.02 6.96
C PHE A 79 0.23 3.28 6.04
N LEU A 80 -0.44 2.23 6.52
CA LEU A 80 -1.46 1.50 5.74
C LEU A 80 -2.66 2.40 5.38
N ILE A 81 -3.10 3.26 6.30
CA ILE A 81 -4.17 4.24 6.01
C ILE A 81 -3.69 5.23 4.95
N PHE A 82 -2.48 5.76 5.10
CA PHE A 82 -1.87 6.66 4.10
C PHE A 82 -1.78 5.99 2.72
N GLN A 83 -1.29 4.74 2.66
CA GLN A 83 -1.22 3.96 1.44
C GLN A 83 -2.60 3.77 0.80
N GLY A 84 -3.64 3.51 1.60
CA GLY A 84 -5.02 3.44 1.11
C GLY A 84 -5.50 4.75 0.45
N ILE A 85 -5.20 5.91 1.06
CA ILE A 85 -5.54 7.23 0.50
C ILE A 85 -4.77 7.50 -0.80
N CYS A 86 -3.50 7.11 -0.86
CA CYS A 86 -2.69 7.23 -2.07
C CYS A 86 -3.23 6.35 -3.20
N ILE A 87 -3.59 5.09 -2.91
CA ILE A 87 -4.18 4.18 -3.90
C ILE A 87 -5.52 4.72 -4.40
N LEU A 88 -6.37 5.26 -3.51
CA LEU A 88 -7.62 5.91 -3.90
C LEU A 88 -7.37 7.07 -4.86
N SER A 89 -6.39 7.93 -4.56
CA SER A 89 -6.02 9.07 -5.38
C SER A 89 -5.47 8.64 -6.75
N LEU A 90 -4.63 7.60 -6.77
CA LEU A 90 -4.11 6.99 -8.00
C LEU A 90 -5.24 6.39 -8.83
N ALA A 91 -6.19 5.71 -8.19
CA ALA A 91 -7.33 5.09 -8.84
C ALA A 91 -8.29 6.12 -9.46
N TYR A 92 -8.47 7.29 -8.85
CA TYR A 92 -9.20 8.41 -9.46
C TYR A 92 -8.48 8.95 -10.70
N LYS A 93 -7.18 9.26 -10.58
CA LYS A 93 -6.37 9.74 -11.72
C LYS A 93 -6.33 8.73 -12.87
N PHE A 94 -6.23 7.45 -12.54
CA PHE A 94 -6.21 6.38 -13.54
C PHE A 94 -7.57 6.23 -14.24
N ASN A 95 -8.68 6.38 -13.51
CA ASN A 95 -10.00 6.44 -14.10
C ASN A 95 -10.18 7.65 -15.02
N GLU A 96 -9.76 8.85 -14.58
CA GLU A 96 -9.79 10.06 -15.40
C GLU A 96 -8.99 9.87 -16.70
N PHE A 97 -7.77 9.33 -16.60
CA PHE A 97 -6.93 9.01 -17.75
C PHE A 97 -7.62 8.07 -18.75
N LEU A 98 -8.25 7.00 -18.26
CA LEU A 98 -8.97 6.06 -19.13
C LEU A 98 -10.23 6.65 -19.77
N VAL A 99 -10.95 7.50 -19.03
CA VAL A 99 -12.14 8.19 -19.54
C VAL A 99 -11.75 9.25 -20.58
N GLU A 100 -10.67 9.99 -20.34
CA GLU A 100 -10.12 10.96 -21.30
C GLU A 100 -9.66 10.26 -22.58
N PHE A 101 -8.89 9.18 -22.46
CA PHE A 101 -8.47 8.36 -23.60
C PHE A 101 -9.66 7.83 -24.41
N TYR A 102 -10.75 7.45 -23.73
CA TYR A 102 -12.00 7.06 -24.39
C TYR A 102 -12.62 8.22 -25.18
N ASN A 103 -12.73 9.40 -24.57
CA ASN A 103 -13.31 10.59 -25.18
C ASN A 103 -12.50 11.09 -26.38
N GLU A 104 -11.16 11.04 -26.32
CA GLU A 104 -10.29 11.48 -27.41
C GLU A 104 -10.28 10.51 -28.60
N SER A 105 -10.24 9.20 -28.34
CA SER A 105 -10.19 8.20 -29.41
C SER A 105 -11.54 7.99 -30.09
N GLY A 106 -12.65 8.20 -29.37
CA GLY A 106 -14.03 8.08 -29.87
C GLY A 106 -14.39 6.72 -30.49
N SER A 107 -13.54 5.71 -30.35
CA SER A 107 -13.62 4.43 -31.06
C SER A 107 -14.20 3.33 -30.18
N THR A 108 -14.86 2.35 -30.79
CA THR A 108 -15.36 1.16 -30.08
C THR A 108 -14.23 0.44 -29.33
N THR A 109 -13.00 0.53 -29.83
CA THR A 109 -11.81 -0.08 -29.21
C THR A 109 -11.46 0.53 -27.86
N SER A 110 -11.55 1.86 -27.70
CA SER A 110 -11.25 2.51 -26.40
C SER A 110 -12.32 2.19 -25.35
N LEU A 111 -13.59 2.06 -25.75
CA LEU A 111 -14.66 1.58 -24.88
C LEU A 111 -14.44 0.14 -24.43
N ILE A 112 -14.07 -0.75 -25.37
CA ILE A 112 -13.76 -2.15 -25.06
C ILE A 112 -12.60 -2.23 -24.07
N LEU A 113 -11.57 -1.39 -24.23
CA LEU A 113 -10.43 -1.34 -23.32
C LEU A 113 -10.84 -0.94 -21.89
N LEU A 114 -11.66 0.10 -21.74
CA LEU A 114 -12.13 0.58 -20.43
C LEU A 114 -12.99 -0.47 -19.71
N ILE A 115 -13.91 -1.10 -20.44
CA ILE A 115 -14.76 -2.18 -19.90
C ILE A 115 -13.91 -3.41 -19.56
N SER A 116 -12.99 -3.79 -20.43
CA SER A 116 -12.11 -4.95 -20.23
C SER A 116 -11.24 -4.78 -19.00
N PHE A 117 -10.66 -3.59 -18.79
CA PHE A 117 -9.84 -3.32 -17.61
C PHE A 117 -10.66 -3.37 -16.32
N THR A 118 -11.86 -2.75 -16.34
CA THR A 118 -12.78 -2.79 -15.20
C THR A 118 -13.19 -4.23 -14.88
N ALA A 119 -13.64 -4.99 -15.87
CA ALA A 119 -14.03 -6.39 -15.71
C ALA A 119 -12.85 -7.27 -15.26
N GLY A 120 -11.64 -6.99 -15.75
CA GLY A 120 -10.41 -7.68 -15.38
C GLY A 120 -10.08 -7.55 -13.90
N ILE A 121 -10.27 -6.36 -13.31
CA ILE A 121 -10.06 -6.13 -11.87
C ILE A 121 -11.06 -6.92 -11.03
N TYR A 122 -12.36 -6.85 -11.35
CA TYR A 122 -13.36 -7.63 -10.59
C TYR A 122 -13.17 -9.14 -10.75
N LEU A 123 -12.75 -9.59 -11.93
CA LEU A 123 -12.42 -11.00 -12.15
C LEU A 123 -11.20 -11.42 -11.32
N PHE A 124 -10.15 -10.59 -11.29
CA PHE A 124 -8.97 -10.82 -10.46
C PHE A 124 -9.35 -10.92 -8.98
N ASP A 125 -10.14 -9.97 -8.47
CA ASP A 125 -10.59 -9.98 -7.08
C ASP A 125 -11.42 -11.22 -6.76
N PHE A 126 -12.32 -11.63 -7.66
CA PHE A 126 -13.12 -12.83 -7.49
C PHE A 126 -12.26 -14.11 -7.43
N VAL A 127 -11.30 -14.24 -8.35
CA VAL A 127 -10.38 -15.38 -8.38
C VAL A 127 -9.53 -15.42 -7.13
N LEU A 128 -8.98 -14.27 -6.71
CA LEU A 128 -8.18 -14.17 -5.50
C LEU A 128 -9.01 -14.51 -4.26
N LEU A 129 -10.22 -13.98 -4.14
CA LEU A 129 -11.13 -14.31 -3.05
C LEU A 129 -11.42 -15.82 -2.96
N TRP A 130 -11.66 -16.47 -4.10
CA TRP A 130 -11.87 -17.91 -4.15
C TRP A 130 -10.63 -18.69 -3.69
N LEU A 131 -9.43 -18.27 -4.12
CA LEU A 131 -8.18 -18.88 -3.68
C LEU A 131 -7.97 -18.71 -2.17
N LEU A 132 -8.27 -17.53 -1.62
CA LEU A 132 -8.18 -17.27 -0.18
C LEU A 132 -9.11 -18.15 0.62
N TYR A 133 -10.37 -18.31 0.17
CA TYR A 133 -11.31 -19.21 0.83
C TYR A 133 -10.83 -20.66 0.79
N LYS A 134 -10.27 -21.12 -0.35
CA LYS A 134 -9.77 -22.48 -0.49
C LYS A 134 -8.58 -22.77 0.42
N TRP A 135 -7.67 -21.81 0.61
CA TRP A 135 -6.47 -22.01 1.42
C TRP A 135 -6.67 -21.73 2.91
N PHE A 136 -7.40 -20.66 3.26
CA PHE A 136 -7.51 -20.16 4.65
C PHE A 136 -8.89 -20.40 5.27
N GLY A 137 -9.83 -21.06 4.57
CA GLY A 137 -11.20 -21.29 5.03
C GLY A 137 -11.37 -22.33 6.15
N GLY A 138 -10.29 -22.86 6.72
CA GLY A 138 -10.33 -23.87 7.77
C GLY A 138 -10.82 -23.36 9.13
N CYS A 139 -10.76 -22.04 9.35
CA CYS A 139 -10.96 -21.43 10.67
C CYS A 139 -12.05 -20.35 10.66
N PHE A 140 -12.84 -20.30 11.73
CA PHE A 140 -13.98 -19.38 11.84
C PHE A 140 -13.58 -17.91 11.69
N PHE A 141 -12.46 -17.50 12.29
CA PHE A 141 -11.97 -16.12 12.22
C PHE A 141 -11.59 -15.73 10.79
N ASN A 142 -10.89 -16.61 10.07
CA ASN A 142 -10.48 -16.39 8.69
C ASN A 142 -11.70 -16.30 7.76
N VAL A 143 -12.68 -17.20 7.93
CA VAL A 143 -13.95 -17.13 7.21
C VAL A 143 -14.71 -15.85 7.55
N PHE A 144 -14.72 -15.42 8.80
CA PHE A 144 -15.36 -14.16 9.22
C PHE A 144 -14.73 -12.95 8.52
N LEU A 145 -13.40 -12.87 8.41
CA LEU A 145 -12.71 -11.81 7.68
C LEU A 145 -13.07 -11.80 6.18
N LEU A 146 -13.15 -12.97 5.55
CA LEU A 146 -13.56 -13.08 4.15
C LEU A 146 -15.02 -12.65 3.95
N VAL A 147 -15.92 -13.04 4.85
CA VAL A 147 -17.33 -12.61 4.80
C VAL A 147 -17.45 -11.10 5.02
N LEU A 148 -16.68 -10.53 5.94
CA LEU A 148 -16.62 -9.09 6.16
C LEU A 148 -16.15 -8.36 4.90
N PHE A 149 -15.10 -8.86 4.23
CA PHE A 149 -14.65 -8.33 2.95
C PHE A 149 -15.78 -8.35 1.90
N ILE A 150 -16.48 -9.48 1.74
CA ILE A 150 -17.60 -9.62 0.80
C ILE A 150 -18.71 -8.61 1.13
N ALA A 151 -19.07 -8.45 2.40
CA ALA A 151 -20.09 -7.50 2.82
C ALA A 151 -19.70 -6.06 2.47
N VAL A 152 -18.45 -5.67 2.76
CA VAL A 152 -17.90 -4.36 2.41
C VAL A 152 -17.88 -4.15 0.89
N ALA A 153 -17.47 -5.16 0.13
CA ALA A 153 -17.44 -5.12 -1.33
C ALA A 153 -18.83 -4.92 -1.94
N ILE A 154 -19.84 -5.64 -1.43
CA ILE A 154 -21.24 -5.48 -1.88
C ILE A 154 -21.72 -4.07 -1.56
N ILE A 155 -21.54 -3.59 -0.32
CA ILE A 155 -22.00 -2.26 0.10
C ILE A 155 -21.41 -1.17 -0.79
N PHE A 156 -20.08 -1.14 -0.97
CA PHE A 156 -19.44 -0.09 -1.77
C PHE A 156 -19.76 -0.19 -3.25
N THR A 157 -19.86 -1.40 -3.80
CA THR A 157 -20.25 -1.60 -5.20
C THR A 157 -21.70 -1.16 -5.43
N THR A 158 -22.63 -1.47 -4.52
CA THR A 158 -24.02 -1.00 -4.61
C THR A 158 -24.10 0.51 -4.50
N LEU A 159 -23.39 1.14 -3.57
CA LEU A 159 -23.37 2.61 -3.44
C LEU A 159 -22.84 3.31 -4.70
N THR A 160 -21.84 2.70 -5.34
CA THR A 160 -21.27 3.18 -6.61
C THR A 160 -22.24 2.97 -7.77
N ALA A 161 -22.89 1.81 -7.85
CA ALA A 161 -23.87 1.49 -8.90
C ALA A 161 -25.14 2.35 -8.82
N LEU A 162 -25.59 2.72 -7.61
CA LEU A 162 -26.70 3.64 -7.39
C LEU A 162 -26.38 5.10 -7.73
N ARG A 163 -25.14 5.40 -8.18
CA ARG A 163 -24.65 6.74 -8.54
C ARG A 163 -24.99 7.79 -7.48
N THR A 164 -24.88 7.41 -6.20
CA THR A 164 -25.15 8.29 -5.06
C THR A 164 -24.27 9.55 -5.05
N ARG A 165 -23.14 9.51 -5.76
CA ARG A 165 -22.32 10.67 -6.12
C ARG A 165 -22.02 10.68 -7.62
N GLU A 166 -21.95 11.88 -8.18
CA GLU A 166 -21.66 12.10 -9.60
C GLU A 166 -20.25 11.62 -10.01
N ASN A 167 -19.30 11.67 -9.06
CA ASN A 167 -17.91 11.23 -9.24
C ASN A 167 -17.68 9.75 -8.86
N ALA A 168 -18.74 8.97 -8.62
CA ALA A 168 -18.60 7.56 -8.29
C ALA A 168 -18.20 6.76 -9.55
N SER A 169 -17.03 6.13 -9.53
CA SER A 169 -16.55 5.25 -10.60
C SER A 169 -16.45 3.80 -10.14
N ILE A 170 -16.99 2.90 -10.96
CA ILE A 170 -16.95 1.44 -10.77
C ILE A 170 -15.50 0.93 -10.81
N LEU A 171 -14.66 1.53 -11.65
CA LEU A 171 -13.25 1.17 -11.78
C LEU A 171 -12.46 1.55 -10.53
N THR A 172 -12.64 2.78 -10.05
CA THR A 172 -12.00 3.24 -8.81
C THR A 172 -12.41 2.39 -7.63
N ASN A 173 -13.70 2.02 -7.52
CA ASN A 173 -14.18 1.09 -6.51
C ASN A 173 -13.48 -0.27 -6.60
N GLY A 174 -13.36 -0.85 -7.80
CA GLY A 174 -12.66 -2.13 -8.01
C GLY A 174 -11.22 -2.09 -7.52
N ILE A 175 -10.43 -1.07 -7.90
CA ILE A 175 -9.02 -0.94 -7.48
C ILE A 175 -8.90 -0.86 -5.94
N VAL A 176 -9.80 -0.13 -5.28
CA VAL A 176 -9.80 -0.01 -3.82
C VAL A 176 -10.19 -1.34 -3.16
N LEU A 177 -11.15 -2.07 -3.71
CA LEU A 177 -11.51 -3.40 -3.24
C LEU A 177 -10.35 -4.39 -3.39
N SER A 178 -9.60 -4.35 -4.50
CA SER A 178 -8.38 -5.14 -4.65
C SER A 178 -7.36 -4.87 -3.54
N TYR A 179 -7.19 -3.60 -3.14
CA TYR A 179 -6.29 -3.26 -2.03
C TYR A 179 -6.79 -3.80 -0.70
N ILE A 180 -8.09 -3.68 -0.41
CA ILE A 180 -8.67 -4.25 0.82
C ILE A 180 -8.55 -5.78 0.82
N LEU A 181 -8.72 -6.43 -0.33
CA LEU A 181 -8.53 -7.87 -0.48
C LEU A 181 -7.07 -8.27 -0.24
N TYR A 182 -6.12 -7.49 -0.74
CA TYR A 182 -4.70 -7.66 -0.45
C TYR A 182 -4.40 -7.56 1.05
N LEU A 183 -4.94 -6.55 1.75
CA LEU A 183 -4.80 -6.43 3.21
C LEU A 183 -5.45 -7.60 3.95
N THR A 184 -6.58 -8.11 3.44
CA THR A 184 -7.25 -9.29 3.99
C THR A 184 -6.37 -10.52 3.84
N TRP A 185 -5.79 -10.75 2.67
CA TRP A 185 -4.79 -11.82 2.47
C TRP A 185 -3.60 -11.66 3.41
N ALA A 186 -3.04 -10.46 3.55
CA ALA A 186 -1.90 -10.21 4.43
C ALA A 186 -2.23 -10.53 5.90
N ALA A 187 -3.46 -10.24 6.34
CA ALA A 187 -3.94 -10.61 7.67
C ALA A 187 -4.07 -12.13 7.83
N LEU A 188 -4.67 -12.82 6.84
CA LEU A 188 -4.83 -14.28 6.84
C LEU A 188 -3.48 -15.01 6.84
N ALA A 189 -2.53 -14.56 6.02
CA ALA A 189 -1.20 -15.14 5.93
C ALA A 189 -0.33 -14.90 7.18
N SER A 190 -0.78 -14.02 8.08
CA SER A 190 -0.11 -13.75 9.35
C SER A 190 -0.66 -14.57 10.52
N ASP A 191 -1.66 -15.44 10.28
CA ASP A 191 -2.20 -16.35 11.30
C ASP A 191 -1.12 -17.38 11.71
N PRO A 192 -0.84 -17.55 13.02
CA PRO A 192 0.12 -18.53 13.49
C PRO A 192 -0.40 -19.97 13.52
N ASP A 193 -1.70 -20.23 13.38
CA ASP A 193 -2.26 -21.58 13.43
C ASP A 193 -2.08 -22.28 12.08
N GLU A 194 -1.28 -23.35 12.03
CA GLU A 194 -0.98 -24.12 10.80
C GLU A 194 -2.20 -24.87 10.22
N LYS A 195 -3.29 -25.00 10.99
CA LYS A 195 -4.55 -25.58 10.52
C LYS A 195 -5.44 -24.54 9.83
N CYS A 196 -5.07 -23.27 9.99
CA CYS A 196 -5.63 -22.10 9.37
C CYS A 196 -4.63 -21.57 8.31
#